data_AF-A0A9Q0M8Q5-F1
#
_entry.id   AF-A0A9Q0M8Q5-F1
#
_cell.length_a   1.000
_cell.length_b   1.000
_cell.length_c   1.000
_cell.angle_alpha   90.00
_cell.angle_beta   90.00
_cell.angle_gamma   90.00
#
_symmetry.space_group_name_H-M   'P 1'
#
loop_
_entity.id
_entity.type
_entity.pdbx_description
1 polymer ?
#
loop_
_entity_poly.entity_id
_entity_poly.type
_entity_poly.pdbx_seq_one_letter_code
_entity_poly.pdbx_strand_id
1 'polypeptide(L)'
;MNSPNESNNSTSTSDMASSTTVSTKVLQTIMNEDEIMKRKLLINGDGKGDDTNISNIIKSFLSWCYNDSESESDSQLSAERILNAIDQSEMAMIKSVQTIKMVTHELDNYETIYKNIENSIINAKDKLENCKMELAEAKRIRCNKFDYDTVASLIEKHPSTQDTQTKLSHLEGEIESLQSINSSIETKLEKRRRQFQLLLSASHQLQCVLDEDSPTTVDGSTNSHGKSTIVGNETPIMMETN
;
A
#
# COMPACT_ATOMS: atom_id res chain seq x y z
N MET A 1 0.39 -6.54 77.91
CA MET A 1 1.32 -5.43 78.14
C MET A 1 0.95 -4.29 77.22
N ASN A 2 0.73 -3.12 77.83
CA ASN A 2 0.71 -1.75 77.28
C ASN A 2 -0.40 -1.29 76.31
N SER A 3 -1.24 -0.40 76.87
CA SER A 3 -2.00 0.75 76.34
C SER A 3 -1.14 1.70 75.43
N PRO A 4 -1.57 2.91 74.95
CA PRO A 4 -2.82 3.68 75.19
C PRO A 4 -3.37 4.58 74.03
N ASN A 5 -4.48 5.26 74.34
CA ASN A 5 -4.87 6.65 74.03
C ASN A 5 -5.12 7.17 72.59
N GLU A 6 -6.41 7.42 72.34
CA GLU A 6 -6.91 8.55 71.56
C GLU A 6 -6.75 9.87 72.33
N SER A 7 -6.25 10.92 71.68
CA SER A 7 -6.48 12.32 72.09
C SER A 7 -6.32 13.29 70.91
N ASN A 8 -7.42 13.94 70.57
CA ASN A 8 -7.53 15.37 70.25
C ASN A 8 -6.83 15.94 69.00
N ASN A 9 -7.61 16.12 67.92
CA ASN A 9 -7.34 17.07 66.85
C ASN A 9 -8.32 18.25 66.93
N SER A 10 -7.83 19.41 67.35
CA SER A 10 -8.29 20.71 66.87
C SER A 10 -7.27 21.76 67.31
N THR A 11 -6.75 22.57 66.37
CA THR A 11 -6.47 24.02 66.50
C THR A 11 -5.56 24.52 65.36
N SER A 12 -6.04 25.57 64.68
CA SER A 12 -5.32 26.60 63.89
C SER A 12 -4.78 26.28 62.49
N THR A 13 -5.59 26.60 61.47
CA THR A 13 -5.24 26.62 60.04
C THR A 13 -5.30 28.02 59.39
N SER A 14 -5.49 29.11 60.14
CA SER A 14 -5.74 30.44 59.54
C SER A 14 -4.52 31.34 59.31
N ASP A 15 -3.39 31.14 60.02
CA ASP A 15 -2.25 32.07 59.94
C ASP A 15 -1.20 31.73 58.87
N MET A 16 -1.30 30.56 58.24
CA MET A 16 -0.32 30.13 57.22
C MET A 16 -0.57 30.72 55.82
N ALA A 17 -1.81 31.07 55.47
CA ALA A 17 -2.16 31.47 54.10
C ALA A 17 -1.64 32.87 53.69
N SER A 18 -1.54 33.81 54.64
CA SER A 18 -1.06 35.17 54.38
C SER A 18 0.47 35.27 54.23
N SER A 19 1.22 34.37 54.89
CA SER A 19 2.69 34.32 54.78
C SER A 19 3.15 33.64 53.49
N THR A 20 2.41 32.62 53.03
CA THR A 20 2.69 31.93 51.76
C THR A 20 2.47 32.84 50.55
N THR A 21 1.41 33.67 50.55
CA THR A 21 1.10 34.57 49.42
C THR A 21 2.10 35.73 49.25
N VAL A 22 2.67 36.24 50.35
CA VAL A 22 3.75 37.24 50.30
C VAL A 22 5.05 36.60 49.81
N SER A 23 5.40 35.41 50.32
CA SER A 23 6.57 34.65 49.85
C SER A 23 6.50 34.29 48.37
N THR A 24 5.34 33.89 47.86
CA THR A 24 5.17 33.58 46.43
C THR A 24 5.29 34.82 45.56
N LYS A 25 4.74 35.97 45.98
CA LYS A 25 4.91 37.25 45.25
C LYS A 25 6.35 37.73 45.27
N VAL A 26 7.04 37.63 46.41
CA VAL A 26 8.46 37.99 46.53
C VAL A 26 9.33 37.08 45.69
N LEU A 27 9.11 35.76 45.71
CA LEU A 27 9.80 34.81 44.83
C LEU A 27 9.53 35.10 43.35
N GLN A 28 8.30 35.44 42.98
CA GLN A 28 7.95 35.76 41.60
C GLN A 28 8.56 37.08 41.13
N THR A 29 8.66 38.09 42.01
CA THR A 29 9.39 39.33 41.74
C THR A 29 10.89 39.08 41.60
N ILE A 30 11.50 38.28 42.49
CA ILE A 30 12.93 37.91 42.43
C ILE A 30 13.23 37.11 41.17
N MET A 31 12.39 36.13 40.80
CA MET A 31 12.57 35.36 39.56
C MET A 31 12.44 36.24 38.31
N ASN A 32 11.52 37.20 38.33
CA ASN A 32 11.36 38.14 37.22
C ASN A 32 12.55 39.14 37.16
N GLU A 33 13.05 39.61 38.31
CA GLU A 33 14.24 40.45 38.41
C GLU A 33 15.51 39.71 38.00
N ASP A 34 15.66 38.44 38.35
CA ASP A 34 16.77 37.58 37.94
C ASP A 34 16.74 37.31 36.43
N GLU A 35 15.56 37.11 35.85
CA GLU A 35 15.41 37.02 34.40
C GLU A 35 15.72 38.34 33.69
N ILE A 36 15.30 39.47 34.27
CA ILE A 36 15.63 40.81 33.78
C ILE A 36 17.14 41.04 33.89
N MET A 37 17.77 40.67 35.00
CA MET A 37 19.20 40.80 35.25
C MET A 37 20.01 39.90 34.33
N LYS A 38 19.59 38.65 34.13
CA LYS A 38 20.20 37.70 33.20
C LYS A 38 20.08 38.18 31.76
N ARG A 39 18.92 38.69 31.35
CA ARG A 39 18.70 39.29 30.02
C ARG A 39 19.57 40.55 29.84
N LYS A 40 19.66 41.41 30.86
CA LYS A 40 20.47 42.63 30.85
C LYS A 40 21.98 42.32 30.82
N LEU A 41 22.41 41.25 31.48
CA LEU A 41 23.80 40.77 31.48
C LEU A 41 24.15 40.09 30.14
N LEU A 42 23.24 39.30 29.58
CA LEU A 42 23.40 38.67 28.25
C LEU A 42 23.51 39.71 27.13
N ILE A 43 22.77 40.82 27.22
CA ILE A 43 22.82 41.88 26.22
C ILE A 43 24.07 42.76 26.38
N ASN A 44 24.48 43.08 27.62
CA ASN A 44 25.49 44.11 27.88
C ASN A 44 26.86 43.59 28.39
N GLY A 45 27.02 42.29 28.64
CA GLY A 45 28.27 41.66 29.10
C GLY A 45 28.72 41.98 30.53
N ASP A 46 28.58 43.22 30.99
CA ASP A 46 29.07 43.74 32.30
C ASP A 46 27.95 44.40 33.14
N GLY A 47 26.69 44.40 32.66
CA GLY A 47 25.54 44.86 33.44
C GLY A 47 25.47 46.38 33.74
N LYS A 48 26.54 47.16 33.49
CA LYS A 48 26.56 48.64 33.63
C LYS A 48 26.29 49.41 32.34
N GLY A 49 26.39 48.79 31.17
CA GLY A 49 25.95 49.35 29.88
C GLY A 49 26.69 50.59 29.39
N ASP A 50 26.55 50.88 28.09
CA ASP A 50 27.13 52.06 27.44
C ASP A 50 26.64 53.39 28.06
N ASP A 51 25.46 53.36 28.68
CA ASP A 51 24.85 54.50 29.39
C ASP A 51 25.66 54.94 30.64
N THR A 52 26.25 54.00 31.37
CA THR A 52 27.16 54.36 32.48
C THR A 52 28.47 54.92 31.93
N ASN A 53 28.95 54.39 30.81
CA ASN A 53 30.18 54.86 30.17
C ASN A 53 30.02 56.29 29.65
N ILE A 54 28.95 56.58 28.92
CA ILE A 54 28.66 57.94 28.43
C ILE A 54 28.43 58.92 29.59
N SER A 55 27.75 58.49 30.67
CA SER A 55 27.59 59.30 31.87
C SER A 55 28.94 59.65 32.51
N ASN A 56 29.89 58.71 32.53
CA ASN A 56 31.23 58.95 33.07
C ASN A 56 32.08 59.86 32.17
N ILE A 57 31.97 59.73 30.85
CA ILE A 57 32.61 60.65 29.89
C ILE A 57 32.10 62.08 30.11
N ILE A 58 30.78 62.27 30.24
CA ILE A 58 30.16 63.58 30.49
C ILE A 58 30.64 64.18 31.82
N LYS A 59 30.68 63.37 32.90
CA LYS A 59 31.18 63.83 34.21
C LYS A 59 32.66 64.20 34.15
N SER A 60 33.47 63.43 33.43
CA SER A 60 34.91 63.67 33.27
C SER A 60 35.17 64.94 32.46
N PHE A 61 34.40 65.16 31.41
CA PHE A 61 34.42 66.39 30.61
C PHE A 61 34.01 67.62 31.42
N LEU A 62 32.91 67.54 32.17
CA LEU A 62 32.48 68.65 33.03
C LEU A 62 33.54 68.95 34.11
N SER A 63 34.11 67.92 34.74
CA SER A 63 35.18 68.09 35.73
C SER A 63 36.42 68.76 35.12
N TRP A 64 36.78 68.41 33.89
CA TRP A 64 37.89 69.02 33.16
C TRP A 64 37.62 70.51 32.86
N CYS A 65 36.40 70.88 32.45
CA CYS A 65 36.04 72.27 32.16
C CYS A 65 36.02 73.19 33.39
N TYR A 66 35.77 72.66 34.60
CA TYR A 66 35.67 73.46 35.83
C TYR A 66 36.91 73.35 36.74
N ASN A 67 37.96 72.63 36.33
CA ASN A 67 39.21 72.51 37.10
C ASN A 67 40.16 73.68 36.80
N ASP A 68 40.04 74.78 37.55
CA ASP A 68 40.88 76.00 37.42
C ASP A 68 42.28 75.88 38.08
N SER A 69 42.59 74.76 38.75
CA SER A 69 43.75 74.62 39.65
C SER A 69 44.77 73.55 39.24
N GLU A 70 44.64 72.92 38.07
CA GLU A 70 45.57 71.89 37.60
C GLU A 70 46.74 72.46 36.79
N SER A 71 47.90 71.79 36.83
CA SER A 71 49.03 72.07 35.94
C SER A 71 48.59 71.88 34.48
N GLU A 72 49.08 72.71 33.57
CA GLU A 72 48.78 72.62 32.12
C GLU A 72 49.05 71.21 31.56
N SER A 73 50.05 70.51 32.12
CA SER A 73 50.37 69.11 31.82
C SER A 73 49.26 68.11 32.20
N ASP A 74 48.60 68.32 33.34
CA ASP A 74 47.58 67.40 33.87
C ASP A 74 46.23 67.64 33.17
N SER A 75 45.96 68.88 32.79
CA SER A 75 44.83 69.25 31.93
C SER A 75 44.94 68.62 30.53
N GLN A 76 46.15 68.56 29.95
CA GLN A 76 46.35 67.88 28.67
C GLN A 76 46.15 66.35 28.78
N LEU A 77 46.68 65.72 29.83
CA LEU A 77 46.52 64.27 30.04
C LEU A 77 45.06 63.86 30.30
N SER A 78 44.29 64.71 31.00
CA SER A 78 42.86 64.47 31.22
C SER A 78 42.05 64.65 29.93
N ALA A 79 42.37 65.62 29.09
CA ALA A 79 41.77 65.77 27.75
C ALA A 79 42.04 64.55 26.85
N GLU A 80 43.28 64.04 26.82
CA GLU A 80 43.61 62.81 26.07
C GLU A 80 42.85 61.59 26.60
N ARG A 81 42.65 61.47 27.92
CA ARG A 81 41.84 60.40 28.50
C ARG A 81 40.37 60.48 28.08
N ILE A 82 39.79 61.68 28.04
CA ILE A 82 38.42 61.89 27.58
C ILE A 82 38.29 61.51 26.11
N LEU A 83 39.25 61.92 25.27
CA LEU A 83 39.26 61.58 23.84
C LEU A 83 39.32 60.06 23.62
N ASN A 84 40.25 59.37 24.31
CA ASN A 84 40.36 57.91 24.24
C ASN A 84 39.07 57.20 24.71
N ALA A 85 38.37 57.76 25.70
CA ALA A 85 37.10 57.20 26.17
C ALA A 85 35.97 57.38 25.13
N ILE A 86 35.97 58.50 24.39
CA ILE A 86 35.05 58.73 23.27
C ILE A 86 35.33 57.73 22.14
N ASP A 87 36.60 57.56 21.73
CA ASP A 87 36.99 56.62 20.67
C ASP A 87 36.55 55.17 21.01
N GLN A 88 36.73 54.76 22.27
CA GLN A 88 36.27 53.45 22.73
C GLN A 88 34.75 53.30 22.66
N SER A 89 34.01 54.35 23.01
CA SER A 89 32.54 54.36 22.91
C SER A 89 32.07 54.30 21.45
N GLU A 90 32.77 54.97 20.54
CA GLU A 90 32.48 54.92 19.11
C GLU A 90 32.74 53.51 18.55
N MET A 91 33.86 52.89 18.91
CA MET A 91 34.17 51.52 18.50
C MET A 91 33.15 50.51 19.04
N ALA A 92 32.69 50.69 20.28
CA ALA A 92 31.62 49.87 20.86
C ALA A 92 30.31 50.00 20.07
N MET A 93 29.93 51.21 19.68
CA MET A 93 28.75 51.46 18.85
C MET A 93 28.85 50.79 17.47
N ILE A 94 29.98 50.96 16.78
CA ILE A 94 30.22 50.34 15.47
C ILE A 94 30.13 48.82 15.56
N LYS A 95 30.74 48.22 16.60
CA LYS A 95 30.67 46.78 16.86
C LYS A 95 29.23 46.32 17.09
N SER A 96 28.44 47.07 17.84
CA SER A 96 27.01 46.78 18.07
C SER A 96 26.23 46.76 16.77
N VAL A 97 26.38 47.79 15.92
CA VAL A 97 25.72 47.88 14.60
C VAL A 97 26.12 46.70 13.71
N GLN A 98 27.40 46.34 13.67
CA GLN A 98 27.87 45.21 12.87
C GLN A 98 27.34 43.87 13.40
N THR A 99 27.24 43.72 14.72
CA THR A 99 26.64 42.53 15.35
C THR A 99 25.17 42.41 14.96
N ILE A 100 24.41 43.51 14.98
CA ILE A 100 23.00 43.51 14.55
C ILE A 100 22.86 43.10 13.08
N LYS A 101 23.72 43.62 12.20
CA LYS A 101 23.75 43.22 10.77
C LYS A 101 24.03 41.74 10.60
N MET A 102 25.05 41.22 11.29
CA MET A 102 25.40 39.80 11.29
C MET A 102 24.24 38.93 11.79
N VAL A 103 23.62 39.30 12.91
CA VAL A 103 22.48 38.57 13.49
C VAL A 103 21.28 38.56 12.53
N THR A 104 21.00 39.68 11.87
CA THR A 104 19.92 39.76 10.88
C THR A 104 20.19 38.82 9.70
N HIS A 105 21.41 38.83 9.17
CA HIS A 105 21.81 37.93 8.09
C HIS A 105 21.74 36.45 8.50
N GLU A 106 22.20 36.11 9.70
CA GLU A 106 22.08 34.74 10.23
C GLU A 106 20.63 34.30 10.38
N LEU A 107 19.73 35.21 10.79
CA LEU A 107 18.30 34.92 10.90
C LEU A 107 17.67 34.60 9.54
N ASP A 108 17.99 35.37 8.50
CA ASP A 108 17.54 35.12 7.12
C ASP A 108 18.08 33.78 6.59
N ASN A 109 19.34 33.47 6.90
CA ASN A 109 19.97 32.20 6.55
C ASN A 109 19.25 31.02 7.24
N TYR A 110 18.96 31.13 8.54
CA TYR A 110 18.20 30.11 9.25
C TYR A 110 16.80 29.93 8.67
N GLU A 111 16.09 31.01 8.33
CA GLU A 111 14.78 30.91 7.67
C GLU A 111 14.86 30.15 6.35
N THR A 112 15.91 30.41 5.55
CA THR A 112 16.15 29.71 4.29
C THR A 112 16.42 28.22 4.51
N ILE A 113 17.25 27.88 5.51
CA ILE A 113 17.55 26.49 5.87
C ILE A 113 16.27 25.78 6.35
N TYR A 114 15.45 26.42 7.17
CA TYR A 114 14.16 25.87 7.61
C TYR A 114 13.24 25.56 6.44
N LYS A 115 13.09 26.49 5.49
CA LYS A 115 12.28 26.26 4.27
C LYS A 115 12.83 25.11 3.43
N ASN A 116 14.15 24.99 3.30
CA ASN A 116 14.77 23.88 2.58
C ASN A 116 14.50 22.53 3.26
N ILE A 117 14.66 22.47 4.58
CA ILE A 117 14.35 21.26 5.36
C ILE A 117 12.89 20.87 5.19
N GLU A 118 11.95 21.83 5.28
CA GLU A 118 10.52 21.56 5.10
C GLU A 118 10.23 21.00 3.69
N ASN A 119 10.79 21.62 2.65
CA ASN A 119 10.65 21.13 1.27
C ASN A 119 11.26 19.73 1.11
N SER A 120 12.40 19.45 1.73
CA SER A 120 13.04 18.13 1.72
C SER A 120 12.16 17.07 2.39
N ILE A 121 11.51 17.41 3.51
CA ILE A 121 10.56 16.54 4.21
C ILE A 121 9.35 16.25 3.32
N ILE A 122 8.77 17.26 2.68
CA ILE A 122 7.63 17.10 1.76
C ILE A 122 8.02 16.19 0.60
N ASN A 123 9.18 16.43 -0.03
CA ASN A 123 9.69 15.60 -1.12
C ASN A 123 9.96 14.15 -0.68
N ALA A 124 10.47 13.94 0.54
CA ALA A 124 10.69 12.60 1.08
C ALA A 124 9.36 11.86 1.33
N LYS A 125 8.33 12.58 1.83
CA LYS A 125 6.98 12.02 1.99
C LYS A 125 6.35 11.64 0.66
N ASP A 126 6.48 12.48 -0.36
CA ASP A 126 5.98 12.19 -1.71
C ASP A 126 6.67 10.94 -2.31
N LYS A 127 8.00 10.87 -2.22
CA LYS A 127 8.77 9.68 -2.63
C LYS A 127 8.34 8.41 -1.89
N LEU A 128 8.03 8.51 -0.59
CA LEU A 128 7.54 7.39 0.20
C LEU A 128 6.18 6.90 -0.31
N GLU A 129 5.25 7.81 -0.61
CA GLU A 129 3.94 7.43 -1.12
C GLU A 129 4.04 6.79 -2.52
N ASN A 130 4.90 7.33 -3.39
CA ASN A 130 5.17 6.73 -4.69
C ASN A 130 5.76 5.32 -4.56
N CYS A 131 6.76 5.13 -3.66
CA CYS A 131 7.35 3.82 -3.40
C CYS A 131 6.33 2.81 -2.84
N LYS A 132 5.40 3.28 -2.00
CA LYS A 132 4.31 2.45 -1.47
C LYS A 132 3.34 2.01 -2.57
N MET A 133 3.02 2.90 -3.51
CA MET A 133 2.19 2.59 -4.66
C MET A 133 2.87 1.56 -5.57
N GLU A 134 4.15 1.78 -5.90
CA GLU A 134 4.96 0.85 -6.71
C GLU A 134 5.06 -0.52 -6.04
N LEU A 135 5.27 -0.57 -4.71
CA LEU A 135 5.29 -1.82 -3.96
C LEU A 135 3.95 -2.57 -4.02
N ALA A 136 2.82 -1.85 -3.95
CA ALA A 136 1.50 -2.46 -4.06
C ALA A 136 1.27 -3.04 -5.47
N GLU A 137 1.69 -2.32 -6.51
CA GLU A 137 1.64 -2.80 -7.88
C GLU A 137 2.53 -4.02 -8.11
N ALA A 138 3.78 -3.99 -7.63
CA ALA A 138 4.71 -5.11 -7.73
C ALA A 138 4.17 -6.37 -7.03
N LYS A 139 3.53 -6.20 -5.86
CA LYS A 139 2.84 -7.30 -5.17
C LYS A 139 1.69 -7.86 -6.01
N ARG A 140 0.87 -6.99 -6.62
CA ARG A 140 -0.22 -7.42 -7.50
C ARG A 140 0.31 -8.22 -8.70
N ILE A 141 1.35 -7.72 -9.37
CA ILE A 141 1.98 -8.42 -10.50
C ILE A 141 2.50 -9.79 -10.07
N ARG A 142 3.12 -9.88 -8.88
CA ARG A 142 3.60 -11.15 -8.33
C ARG A 142 2.45 -12.14 -8.06
N CYS A 143 1.34 -11.69 -7.48
CA CYS A 143 0.15 -12.53 -7.28
C CYS A 143 -0.41 -13.01 -8.61
N ASN A 144 -0.60 -12.10 -9.58
CA ASN A 144 -1.08 -12.46 -10.91
C ASN A 144 -0.17 -13.51 -11.57
N LYS A 145 1.16 -13.33 -11.46
CA LYS A 145 2.12 -14.32 -11.98
C LYS A 145 1.92 -15.69 -11.34
N PHE A 146 1.75 -15.74 -10.02
CA PHE A 146 1.51 -17.00 -9.31
C PHE A 146 0.20 -17.68 -9.75
N ASP A 147 -0.86 -16.90 -9.97
CA ASP A 147 -2.13 -17.42 -10.48
C ASP A 147 -1.98 -17.98 -11.90
N TYR A 148 -1.23 -17.28 -12.77
CA TYR A 148 -0.92 -17.76 -14.11
C TYR A 148 -0.08 -19.03 -14.08
N ASP A 149 0.97 -19.10 -13.24
CA ASP A 149 1.81 -20.29 -13.09
C ASP A 149 0.99 -21.49 -12.60
N THR A 150 0.03 -21.25 -11.68
CA THR A 150 -0.89 -22.28 -11.16
C THR A 150 -1.80 -22.81 -12.27
N VAL A 151 -2.41 -21.92 -13.05
CA VAL A 151 -3.27 -22.31 -14.19
C VAL A 151 -2.47 -23.01 -15.27
N ALA A 152 -1.25 -22.54 -15.58
CA ALA A 152 -0.38 -23.18 -16.56
C ALA A 152 0.00 -24.60 -16.13
N SER A 153 0.34 -24.82 -14.85
CA SER A 153 0.61 -26.15 -14.31
C SER A 153 -0.61 -27.08 -14.37
N LEU A 154 -1.83 -26.53 -14.22
CA LEU A 154 -3.05 -27.31 -14.41
C LEU A 154 -3.25 -27.69 -15.88
N ILE A 155 -3.04 -26.75 -16.81
CA ILE A 155 -3.17 -26.98 -18.25
C ILE A 155 -2.15 -28.02 -18.74
N GLU A 156 -0.92 -28.00 -18.24
CA GLU A 156 0.13 -28.96 -18.60
C GLU A 156 -0.24 -30.42 -18.28
N LYS A 157 -1.12 -30.66 -17.29
CA LYS A 157 -1.63 -32.00 -16.98
C LYS A 157 -2.59 -32.54 -18.04
N HIS A 158 -3.17 -31.67 -18.86
CA HIS A 158 -4.06 -32.08 -19.94
C HIS A 158 -3.25 -32.33 -21.23
N PRO A 159 -3.67 -33.30 -22.06
CA PRO A 159 -2.98 -33.58 -23.32
C PRO A 159 -3.07 -32.39 -24.27
N SER A 160 -2.05 -32.26 -25.13
CA SER A 160 -2.04 -31.24 -26.18
C SER A 160 -3.30 -31.31 -27.03
N THR A 161 -3.91 -30.16 -27.29
CA THR A 161 -5.11 -30.05 -28.15
C THR A 161 -4.85 -30.65 -29.53
N GLN A 162 -3.63 -30.51 -30.06
CA GLN A 162 -3.25 -31.07 -31.36
C GLN A 162 -3.21 -32.60 -31.34
N ASP A 163 -2.70 -33.20 -30.26
CA ASP A 163 -2.64 -34.66 -30.12
C ASP A 163 -4.05 -35.25 -29.96
N THR A 164 -4.92 -34.55 -29.24
CA THR A 164 -6.33 -34.94 -29.13
C THR A 164 -7.04 -34.80 -30.47
N GLN A 165 -6.83 -33.71 -31.21
CA GLN A 165 -7.46 -33.47 -32.50
C GLN A 165 -7.04 -34.50 -33.56
N THR A 166 -5.76 -34.91 -33.57
CA THR A 166 -5.27 -35.94 -34.50
C THR A 166 -5.86 -37.31 -34.21
N LYS A 167 -5.97 -37.70 -32.92
CA LYS A 167 -6.67 -38.93 -32.51
C LYS A 167 -8.14 -38.89 -32.89
N LEU A 168 -8.79 -37.75 -32.72
CA LEU A 168 -10.20 -37.56 -33.06
C LEU A 168 -10.41 -37.72 -34.57
N SER A 169 -9.59 -37.06 -35.39
CA SER A 169 -9.63 -37.21 -36.86
C SER A 169 -9.35 -38.64 -37.33
N HIS A 170 -8.42 -39.35 -36.68
CA HIS A 170 -8.20 -40.77 -36.97
C HIS A 170 -9.44 -41.62 -36.66
N LEU A 171 -10.04 -41.45 -35.48
CA LEU A 171 -11.24 -42.17 -35.07
C LEU A 171 -12.44 -41.85 -35.96
N GLU A 172 -12.60 -40.59 -36.38
CA GLU A 172 -13.62 -40.18 -37.36
C GLU A 172 -13.43 -40.89 -38.70
N GLY A 173 -12.20 -40.95 -39.21
CA GLY A 173 -11.90 -41.69 -40.44
C GLY A 173 -12.15 -43.19 -40.31
N GLU A 174 -11.85 -43.77 -39.15
CA GLU A 174 -12.15 -45.18 -38.86
C GLU A 174 -13.66 -45.44 -38.85
N ILE A 175 -14.45 -44.58 -38.20
CA ILE A 175 -15.91 -44.64 -38.20
C ILE A 175 -16.47 -44.55 -39.62
N GLU A 176 -16.00 -43.60 -40.43
CA GLU A 176 -16.44 -43.45 -41.82
C GLU A 176 -16.12 -44.71 -42.65
N SER A 177 -14.92 -45.27 -42.45
CA SER A 177 -14.52 -46.52 -43.11
C SER A 177 -15.42 -47.70 -42.72
N LEU A 178 -15.74 -47.85 -41.43
CA LEU A 178 -16.61 -48.89 -40.92
C LEU A 178 -18.05 -48.73 -41.41
N GLN A 179 -18.55 -47.49 -41.47
CA GLN A 179 -19.87 -47.19 -42.05
C GLN A 179 -19.93 -47.54 -43.53
N SER A 180 -18.87 -47.23 -44.30
CA SER A 180 -18.76 -47.59 -45.72
C SER A 180 -18.74 -49.11 -45.93
N ILE A 181 -17.97 -49.84 -45.11
CA ILE A 181 -17.93 -51.31 -45.12
C ILE A 181 -19.31 -51.88 -44.78
N ASN A 182 -19.95 -51.38 -43.73
CA ASN A 182 -21.27 -51.84 -43.31
C ASN A 182 -22.31 -51.63 -44.43
N SER A 183 -22.35 -50.44 -45.04
CA SER A 183 -23.21 -50.14 -46.20
C SER A 183 -22.91 -51.06 -47.40
N SER A 184 -21.64 -51.37 -47.67
CA SER A 184 -21.25 -52.33 -48.71
C SER A 184 -21.73 -53.75 -48.43
N ILE A 185 -21.72 -54.18 -47.16
CA ILE A 185 -22.24 -55.49 -46.75
C ILE A 185 -23.77 -55.49 -46.86
N GLU A 186 -24.45 -54.45 -46.38
CA GLU A 186 -25.91 -54.27 -46.46
C GLU A 186 -26.40 -54.37 -47.91
N THR A 187 -25.74 -53.66 -48.83
CA THR A 187 -26.07 -53.71 -50.27
C THR A 187 -25.82 -55.09 -50.90
N LYS A 188 -24.78 -55.81 -50.47
CA LYS A 188 -24.54 -57.20 -50.91
C LYS A 188 -25.59 -58.16 -50.37
N LEU A 189 -26.00 -58.02 -49.12
CA LEU A 189 -27.07 -58.80 -48.50
C LEU A 189 -28.38 -58.58 -49.23
N GLU A 190 -28.73 -57.32 -49.49
CA GLU A 190 -29.95 -56.95 -50.22
C GLU A 190 -29.95 -57.54 -51.64
N LYS A 191 -28.81 -57.51 -52.35
CA LYS A 191 -28.68 -58.20 -53.66
C LYS A 191 -28.93 -59.70 -53.55
N ARG A 192 -28.36 -60.39 -52.54
CA ARG A 192 -28.60 -61.83 -52.35
C ARG A 192 -30.05 -62.12 -51.97
N ARG A 193 -30.67 -61.27 -51.14
CA ARG A 193 -32.10 -61.37 -50.80
C ARG A 193 -32.97 -61.27 -52.05
N ARG A 194 -32.70 -60.30 -52.94
CA ARG A 194 -33.40 -60.17 -54.24
C ARG A 194 -33.18 -61.38 -55.14
N GLN A 195 -31.94 -61.86 -55.27
CA GLN A 195 -31.62 -63.06 -56.05
C GLN A 195 -32.36 -64.30 -55.51
N PHE A 196 -32.40 -64.48 -54.19
CA PHE A 196 -33.13 -65.57 -53.55
C PHE A 196 -34.63 -65.45 -53.78
N GLN A 197 -35.19 -64.24 -53.70
CA GLN A 197 -36.61 -64.00 -53.98
C GLN A 197 -36.98 -64.26 -55.45
N LEU A 198 -36.08 -63.92 -56.39
CA LEU A 198 -36.18 -64.30 -57.81
C LEU A 198 -36.16 -65.82 -57.99
N LEU A 199 -35.22 -66.51 -57.35
CA LEU A 199 -35.14 -67.98 -57.38
C LEU A 199 -36.39 -68.63 -56.81
N LEU A 200 -36.90 -68.12 -55.69
CA LEU A 200 -38.13 -68.61 -55.05
C LEU A 200 -39.35 -68.40 -55.97
N SER A 201 -39.44 -67.25 -56.63
CA SER A 201 -40.49 -66.98 -57.63
C SER A 201 -40.40 -67.92 -58.83
N ALA A 202 -39.20 -68.13 -59.39
CA ALA A 202 -38.98 -69.07 -60.49
C ALA A 202 -39.30 -70.52 -60.07
N SER A 203 -38.92 -70.93 -58.86
CA SER A 203 -39.30 -72.24 -58.30
C SER A 203 -40.80 -72.39 -58.17
N HIS A 204 -41.51 -71.35 -57.70
CA HIS A 204 -42.97 -71.35 -57.62
C HIS A 204 -43.61 -71.43 -59.00
N GLN A 205 -43.09 -70.69 -59.99
CA GLN A 205 -43.57 -70.76 -61.38
C GLN A 205 -43.36 -72.14 -61.98
N LEU A 206 -42.19 -72.76 -61.76
CA LEU A 206 -41.94 -74.14 -62.19
C LEU A 206 -42.85 -75.15 -61.48
N GLN A 207 -43.14 -74.96 -60.18
CA GLN A 207 -44.17 -75.76 -59.49
C GLN A 207 -45.54 -75.57 -60.12
N CYS A 208 -45.95 -74.34 -60.45
CA CYS A 208 -47.21 -74.10 -61.15
C CYS A 208 -47.26 -74.76 -62.53
N VAL A 209 -46.16 -74.73 -63.30
CA VAL A 209 -46.08 -75.43 -64.60
C VAL A 209 -46.14 -76.94 -64.43
N LEU A 210 -45.48 -77.49 -63.40
CA LEU A 210 -45.56 -78.92 -63.08
C LEU A 210 -46.95 -79.34 -62.58
N ASP A 211 -47.63 -78.47 -61.84
CA ASP A 211 -49.01 -78.68 -61.41
C ASP A 211 -49.98 -78.60 -62.61
N GLU A 212 -49.72 -77.76 -63.61
CA GLU A 212 -50.49 -77.66 -64.86
C GLU A 212 -50.25 -78.84 -65.84
N ASP A 213 -49.08 -79.50 -65.80
CA ASP A 213 -48.79 -80.72 -66.59
C ASP A 213 -49.25 -82.03 -65.92
N SER A 214 -49.87 -81.95 -64.74
CA SER A 214 -50.59 -83.06 -64.13
C SER A 214 -52.07 -83.02 -64.56
N PRO A 215 -52.65 -84.10 -65.13
CA PRO A 215 -54.09 -84.14 -65.32
C PRO A 215 -54.74 -84.09 -63.94
N THR A 216 -55.46 -83.00 -63.72
CA THR A 216 -56.35 -82.72 -62.60
C THR A 216 -56.95 -83.99 -61.99
N THR A 217 -56.57 -84.26 -60.75
CA THR A 217 -57.46 -84.97 -59.81
C THR A 217 -57.50 -84.23 -58.47
N VAL A 218 -58.64 -83.57 -58.24
CA VAL A 218 -59.48 -83.63 -57.02
C VAL A 218 -58.75 -83.25 -55.71
N ASP A 219 -58.86 -82.01 -55.25
CA ASP A 219 -59.87 -81.49 -54.29
C ASP A 219 -59.53 -81.75 -52.81
N GLY A 220 -59.78 -80.71 -52.00
CA GLY A 220 -60.35 -80.92 -50.66
C GLY A 220 -59.41 -80.93 -49.47
N SER A 221 -59.00 -79.73 -49.04
CA SER A 221 -59.14 -79.20 -47.67
C SER A 221 -59.07 -80.17 -46.47
N THR A 222 -58.15 -79.90 -45.54
CA THR A 222 -58.43 -79.24 -44.23
C THR A 222 -57.38 -79.54 -43.15
N ASN A 223 -57.05 -78.48 -42.42
CA ASN A 223 -56.90 -78.42 -40.97
C ASN A 223 -55.51 -78.48 -40.29
N SER A 224 -55.18 -77.33 -39.69
CA SER A 224 -54.66 -77.10 -38.34
C SER A 224 -53.40 -77.85 -37.86
N HIS A 225 -52.35 -77.06 -37.63
CA HIS A 225 -51.73 -76.82 -36.32
C HIS A 225 -50.80 -75.59 -36.52
N GLY A 226 -51.00 -74.46 -35.85
CA GLY A 226 -50.88 -74.32 -34.41
C GLY A 226 -49.50 -73.74 -34.09
N LYS A 227 -49.39 -72.41 -34.18
CA LYS A 227 -48.19 -71.58 -33.92
C LYS A 227 -47.46 -71.96 -32.62
N SER A 228 -46.14 -72.15 -32.68
CA SER A 228 -45.25 -71.92 -31.53
C SER A 228 -44.63 -70.53 -31.68
N THR A 229 -45.07 -69.62 -30.81
CA THR A 229 -44.58 -68.25 -30.73
C THR A 229 -43.37 -68.24 -29.81
N ILE A 230 -42.17 -67.97 -30.35
CA ILE A 230 -41.01 -67.58 -29.56
C ILE A 230 -41.10 -66.05 -29.39
N VAL A 231 -41.60 -65.62 -28.24
CA VAL A 231 -41.47 -64.23 -27.80
C VAL A 231 -40.09 -64.09 -27.16
N GLY A 232 -39.14 -63.56 -27.92
CA GLY A 232 -37.94 -62.96 -27.37
C GLY A 232 -38.32 -61.58 -26.86
N ASN A 233 -38.41 -61.42 -25.54
CA ASN A 233 -38.51 -60.10 -24.93
C ASN A 233 -37.12 -59.45 -24.95
N GLU A 234 -37.03 -58.36 -25.70
CA GLU A 234 -35.94 -57.41 -25.72
C GLU A 234 -35.79 -56.74 -24.34
N THR A 235 -34.57 -56.73 -23.80
CA THR A 235 -34.19 -55.90 -22.66
C THR A 235 -33.84 -54.51 -23.20
N PRO A 236 -34.48 -53.41 -22.75
CA PRO A 236 -34.06 -52.06 -23.13
C PRO A 236 -32.79 -51.68 -22.36
N ILE A 237 -31.72 -51.33 -23.09
CA ILE A 237 -30.56 -50.65 -22.53
C ILE A 237 -30.96 -49.18 -22.30
N MET A 238 -31.15 -48.82 -21.04
CA MET A 238 -31.24 -47.42 -20.61
C MET A 238 -29.83 -46.83 -20.62
N MET A 239 -29.59 -45.85 -21.50
CA MET A 239 -28.50 -44.88 -21.33
C MET A 239 -28.91 -43.92 -20.22
N GLU A 240 -28.32 -44.07 -19.04
CA GLU A 240 -28.22 -42.95 -18.09
C GLU A 240 -26.99 -42.12 -18.45
N THR A 241 -27.25 -40.86 -18.80
CA THR A 241 -26.26 -39.80 -18.85
C THR A 241 -26.36 -39.02 -17.55
N ASN A 242 -25.28 -39.03 -16.77
CA ASN A 242 -24.86 -37.94 -15.91
C ASN A 242 -23.39 -38.12 -15.53
#